data_AF-A0A9P7VXR2-F1
#
_entry.id   AF-A0A9P7VXR2-F1
#
_cell.length_a   1.000
_cell.length_b   1.000
_cell.length_c   1.000
_cell.angle_alpha   90.00
_cell.angle_beta   90.00
_cell.angle_gamma   90.00
#
_symmetry.space_group_name_H-M   'P 1'
#
loop_
_entity.id
_entity.type
_entity.pdbx_description
1 polymer ?
#
loop_
_entity_poly.entity_id
_entity_poly.type
_entity_poly.pdbx_seq_one_letter_code
_entity_poly.pdbx_strand_id
1 'polypeptide(L)'
;MTRTSECWVIFDKCKADLVNADLRTGLNKGHPTTPIAKAVRPSQRKGIQSAKTKFVRSIVREVAGFSAYERRVMELLRNSKDKKARKLTKKRLGTLLRSKRKLEELSTIIQESRRMGH
;
A
#
# COMPACT_ATOMS: atom_id res chain seq x y z
N MET A 1 9.49 43.16 5.81
CA MET A 1 9.60 41.82 5.21
C MET A 1 8.24 41.18 5.20
N THR A 2 7.73 40.97 3.99
CA THR A 2 6.33 40.74 3.66
C THR A 2 5.89 39.30 3.92
N ARG A 3 4.63 39.20 4.32
CA ARG A 3 3.73 38.04 4.33
C ARG A 3 3.86 37.18 3.06
N THR A 4 4.87 36.31 2.97
CA THR A 4 5.03 35.37 1.85
C THR A 4 4.59 33.94 2.18
N SER A 5 4.27 33.64 3.44
CA SER A 5 3.81 32.31 3.85
C SER A 5 2.28 32.16 3.94
N GLU A 6 1.52 33.23 4.08
CA GLU A 6 0.04 33.16 4.20
C GLU A 6 -0.69 33.07 2.86
N CYS A 7 -0.07 33.52 1.74
CA CYS A 7 -0.70 33.48 0.42
C CYS A 7 -0.84 32.06 -0.15
N TRP A 8 0.01 31.10 0.22
CA TRP A 8 -0.04 29.74 -0.32
C TRP A 8 -1.10 28.85 0.35
N VAL A 9 -1.41 29.09 1.63
CA VAL A 9 -2.45 28.31 2.35
C VAL A 9 -3.86 28.74 1.95
N ILE A 10 -4.02 29.98 1.47
CA ILE A 10 -5.30 30.51 0.98
C ILE A 10 -5.62 29.96 -0.43
N PHE A 11 -4.62 29.67 -1.26
CA PHE A 11 -4.85 29.18 -2.62
C PHE A 11 -5.37 27.73 -2.67
N ASP A 12 -4.93 26.87 -1.74
CA ASP A 12 -5.37 25.47 -1.70
C ASP A 12 -6.77 25.30 -1.06
N LYS A 13 -7.27 26.33 -0.38
CA LYS A 13 -8.62 26.35 0.21
C LYS A 13 -9.72 26.71 -0.79
N CYS A 14 -9.36 27.20 -1.99
CA CYS A 14 -10.31 27.70 -3.00
C CYS A 14 -10.78 26.63 -4.01
N LYS A 15 -10.61 25.33 -3.72
CA LYS A 15 -11.01 24.24 -4.62
C LYS A 15 -12.13 23.32 -4.09
N ALA A 16 -12.70 23.63 -2.92
CA ALA A 16 -13.56 22.71 -2.19
C ALA A 16 -15.04 23.14 -2.05
N ASP A 17 -15.51 24.14 -2.81
CA ASP A 17 -16.94 24.47 -2.89
C ASP A 17 -17.47 24.33 -4.32
N LEU A 18 -17.19 23.19 -4.95
CA LEU A 18 -17.92 22.80 -6.16
C LEU A 18 -19.25 22.17 -5.73
N VAL A 19 -20.22 23.02 -5.43
CA VAL A 19 -21.64 22.63 -5.33
C VAL A 19 -21.98 21.88 -6.63
N ASN A 20 -22.49 20.65 -6.50
CA ASN A 20 -22.94 19.89 -7.67
C ASN A 20 -23.99 20.72 -8.40
N ALA A 21 -23.66 21.16 -9.61
CA ALA A 21 -24.58 21.92 -10.43
C ALA A 21 -25.57 20.93 -11.04
N ASP A 22 -26.87 21.25 -10.99
CA ASP A 22 -27.94 20.42 -11.59
C ASP A 22 -27.88 20.48 -13.12
N LEU A 23 -26.76 19.99 -13.66
CA LEU A 23 -26.39 19.98 -15.06
C LEU A 23 -26.44 18.54 -15.57
N ARG A 24 -26.91 18.37 -16.80
CA ARG A 24 -27.02 17.04 -17.44
C ARG A 24 -25.66 16.50 -17.90
N THR A 25 -24.70 17.37 -18.16
CA THR A 25 -23.35 17.05 -18.66
C THR A 25 -22.31 17.85 -17.88
N GLY A 26 -21.07 17.35 -17.79
CA GLY A 26 -20.00 17.93 -16.97
C GLY A 26 -19.50 16.98 -15.86
N LEU A 27 -18.48 17.42 -15.12
CA LEU A 27 -17.86 16.63 -14.04
C LEU A 27 -18.76 16.57 -12.79
N ASN A 28 -19.41 17.68 -12.46
CA ASN A 28 -20.34 17.81 -11.33
C ASN A 28 -21.78 17.84 -11.85
N LYS A 29 -22.18 16.76 -12.52
CA LYS A 29 -23.50 16.59 -13.11
C LYS A 29 -24.42 15.79 -12.19
N GLY A 30 -25.73 15.99 -12.36
CA GLY A 30 -26.77 15.31 -11.60
C GLY A 30 -27.28 16.10 -10.40
N HIS A 31 -28.33 15.58 -9.79
CA HIS A 31 -29.05 16.28 -8.73
C HIS A 31 -28.17 16.42 -7.47
N PRO A 32 -27.98 17.65 -6.94
CA PRO A 32 -27.24 17.86 -5.70
C PRO A 32 -27.97 17.20 -4.53
N THR A 33 -27.53 16.01 -4.15
CA THR A 33 -27.99 15.29 -2.96
C THR A 33 -26.95 15.40 -1.86
N THR A 34 -27.41 15.50 -0.60
CA THR A 34 -26.52 15.38 0.57
C THR A 34 -26.17 13.91 0.77
N PRO A 35 -24.91 13.47 0.53
CA PRO A 35 -24.56 12.07 0.69
C PRO A 35 -24.54 11.70 2.18
N ILE A 36 -25.38 10.74 2.57
CA ILE A 36 -25.36 10.17 3.93
C ILE A 36 -24.13 9.28 4.08
N ALA A 37 -23.35 9.48 5.14
CA ALA A 37 -22.23 8.61 5.48
C ALA A 37 -22.72 7.18 5.78
N LYS A 38 -22.44 6.24 4.87
CA LYS A 38 -22.86 4.84 5.02
C LYS A 38 -21.93 4.13 6.01
N ALA A 39 -22.51 3.43 6.99
CA ALA A 39 -21.75 2.56 7.88
C ALA A 39 -21.11 1.40 7.10
N VAL A 40 -19.86 1.07 7.45
CA VAL A 40 -19.10 -0.02 6.81
C VAL A 40 -19.77 -1.35 7.09
N ARG A 41 -20.16 -2.05 6.03
CA ARG A 41 -20.83 -3.36 6.15
C ARG A 41 -19.82 -4.41 6.60
N PRO A 42 -20.21 -5.41 7.42
CA PRO A 42 -19.31 -6.48 7.83
C PRO A 42 -18.63 -7.21 6.66
N SER A 43 -19.32 -7.34 5.51
CA SER A 43 -18.75 -7.93 4.29
C SER A 43 -17.53 -7.17 3.75
N GLN A 44 -17.44 -5.85 3.96
CA GLN A 44 -16.32 -5.01 3.55
C GLN A 44 -15.10 -5.17 4.47
N ARG A 45 -15.26 -5.77 5.67
CA ARG A 45 -14.17 -6.04 6.61
C ARG A 45 -13.37 -7.31 6.27
N LYS A 46 -13.79 -8.07 5.25
CA LYS A 46 -13.10 -9.30 4.83
C LYS A 46 -11.71 -8.98 4.29
N GLY A 47 -10.68 -9.60 4.88
CA GLY A 47 -9.27 -9.45 4.48
C GLY A 47 -8.43 -8.55 5.40
N ILE A 48 -9.06 -7.91 6.40
CA ILE A 48 -8.35 -7.19 7.46
C ILE A 48 -7.61 -8.20 8.34
N GLN A 49 -6.34 -7.91 8.66
CA GLN A 49 -5.53 -8.75 9.55
C GLN A 49 -5.84 -8.37 11.01
N SER A 50 -6.27 -9.36 11.81
CA SER A 50 -6.40 -9.20 13.26
C SER A 50 -5.08 -9.49 13.97
N ALA A 51 -4.90 -8.98 15.19
CA ALA A 51 -3.70 -9.20 16.00
C ALA A 51 -3.36 -10.69 16.15
N LYS A 52 -4.37 -11.53 16.42
CA LYS A 52 -4.23 -12.99 16.48
C LYS A 52 -3.71 -13.58 15.18
N THR A 53 -4.26 -13.17 14.03
CA THR A 53 -3.79 -13.70 12.74
C THR A 53 -2.37 -13.27 12.39
N LYS A 54 -1.95 -12.08 12.80
CA LYS A 54 -0.56 -11.62 12.62
C LYS A 54 0.40 -12.45 13.46
N PHE A 55 0.06 -12.69 14.73
CA PHE A 55 0.85 -13.51 15.66
C PHE A 55 1.00 -14.97 15.19
N VAL A 56 -0.09 -15.60 14.76
CA VAL A 56 -0.02 -16.97 14.22
C VAL A 56 0.85 -17.03 12.96
N ARG A 57 0.79 -16.00 12.09
CA ARG A 57 1.60 -15.94 10.87
C ARG A 57 3.10 -15.72 11.13
N SER A 58 3.49 -15.00 12.20
CA SER A 58 4.90 -14.85 12.55
C SER A 58 5.48 -16.18 13.02
N ILE A 59 4.78 -16.90 13.91
CA ILE A 59 5.20 -18.23 14.40
C ILE A 59 5.38 -19.21 13.25
N VAL A 60 4.41 -19.28 12.32
CA VAL A 60 4.50 -20.21 11.19
C VAL A 60 5.70 -19.90 10.28
N ARG A 61 6.05 -18.62 10.10
CA ARG A 61 7.23 -18.22 9.31
C ARG A 61 8.55 -18.61 9.99
N GLU A 62 8.61 -18.53 11.32
CA GLU A 62 9.77 -18.97 12.09
C GLU A 62 9.98 -20.49 11.98
N VAL A 63 8.90 -21.27 12.10
CA VAL A 63 8.97 -22.75 12.08
C VAL A 63 9.19 -23.31 10.67
N ALA A 64 8.44 -22.83 9.67
CA ALA A 64 8.49 -23.39 8.32
C ALA A 64 9.65 -22.84 7.47
N GLY A 65 10.23 -21.70 7.86
CA GLY A 65 11.29 -21.02 7.13
C GLY A 65 10.87 -20.49 5.75
N PHE A 66 11.86 -20.24 4.89
CA PHE A 66 11.65 -19.67 3.56
C PHE A 66 11.68 -20.70 2.45
N SER A 67 10.80 -20.51 1.47
CA SER A 67 10.80 -21.32 0.25
C SER A 67 12.06 -21.07 -0.61
N ALA A 68 12.39 -22.02 -1.49
CA ALA A 68 13.59 -21.93 -2.34
C ALA A 68 13.62 -20.68 -3.24
N TYR A 69 12.47 -20.19 -3.70
CA TYR A 69 12.43 -18.97 -4.51
C TYR A 69 12.59 -17.70 -3.67
N GLU A 70 12.07 -17.67 -2.43
CA GLU A 70 12.24 -16.54 -1.51
C GLU A 70 13.69 -16.39 -1.08
N ARG A 71 14.39 -17.51 -0.83
CA ARG A 71 15.84 -17.54 -0.57
C ARG A 71 16.64 -16.90 -1.72
N ARG A 72 16.39 -17.32 -2.96
CA ARG A 72 17.03 -16.74 -4.15
C ARG A 72 16.71 -15.25 -4.34
N VAL A 73 15.50 -14.81 -3.99
CA VAL A 73 15.14 -13.39 -4.05
C VAL A 73 15.90 -12.58 -3.00
N MET A 74 16.05 -13.10 -1.78
CA MET A 74 16.85 -12.44 -0.73
C MET A 74 18.32 -12.28 -1.14
N GLU A 75 18.91 -13.28 -1.78
CA GLU A 75 20.27 -13.18 -2.33
C GLU A 75 20.40 -12.07 -3.39
N LEU A 76 19.40 -11.94 -4.27
CA LEU A 76 19.39 -10.89 -5.28
C LEU A 76 19.20 -9.49 -4.67
N LEU A 77 18.40 -9.38 -3.61
CA LEU A 77 18.18 -8.12 -2.87
C LEU A 77 19.41 -7.70 -2.05
N ARG A 78 20.16 -8.66 -1.48
CA ARG A 78 21.45 -8.36 -0.82
C ARG A 78 22.48 -7.77 -1.78
N ASN A 79 22.44 -8.20 -3.03
CA ASN A 79 23.30 -7.71 -4.11
C ASN A 79 22.73 -6.46 -4.84
N SER A 80 21.67 -5.85 -4.32
CA SER A 80 21.00 -4.67 -4.92
C SER A 80 20.52 -4.86 -6.37
N LYS A 81 20.18 -6.10 -6.75
CA LYS A 81 19.72 -6.46 -8.12
C LYS A 81 18.19 -6.47 -8.21
N ASP A 82 17.53 -5.37 -7.86
CA ASP A 82 16.06 -5.27 -7.75
C ASP A 82 15.30 -5.60 -9.05
N LYS A 83 15.84 -5.18 -10.20
CA LYS A 83 15.23 -5.48 -11.51
C LYS A 83 15.22 -6.98 -11.80
N LYS A 84 16.29 -7.70 -11.41
CA LYS A 84 16.37 -9.16 -11.57
C LYS A 84 15.47 -9.88 -10.56
N ALA A 85 15.46 -9.42 -9.31
CA ALA A 85 14.56 -9.93 -8.27
C ALA A 85 13.09 -9.81 -8.72
N ARG A 86 12.68 -8.66 -9.24
CA ARG A 86 11.33 -8.41 -9.75
C ARG A 86 10.95 -9.28 -10.93
N LYS A 87 11.88 -9.52 -11.88
CA LYS A 87 11.64 -10.44 -13.00
C LYS A 87 11.45 -11.88 -12.52
N LEU A 88 12.27 -12.32 -11.56
CA LEU A 88 12.19 -13.67 -11.00
C LEU A 88 10.88 -13.88 -10.23
N THR A 89 10.51 -12.95 -9.35
CA THR A 89 9.26 -13.04 -8.58
C THR A 89 8.04 -12.97 -9.49
N LYS A 90 8.06 -12.14 -10.53
CA LYS A 90 6.98 -12.08 -11.55
C LYS A 90 6.85 -13.39 -12.30
N LYS A 91 7.96 -14.05 -12.66
CA LYS A 91 7.94 -15.38 -13.30
C LYS A 91 7.31 -16.45 -12.39
N ARG A 92 7.39 -16.30 -11.05
CA ARG A 92 6.82 -17.26 -10.08
C ARG A 92 5.38 -16.96 -9.68
N LEU A 93 5.04 -15.69 -9.42
CA LEU A 93 3.71 -15.26 -8.92
C LEU A 93 2.76 -14.78 -10.03
N GLY A 94 3.28 -14.55 -11.24
CA GLY A 94 2.55 -14.08 -12.42
C GLY A 94 2.39 -12.55 -12.48
N THR A 95 1.66 -11.96 -11.54
CA THR A 95 1.31 -10.53 -11.60
C THR A 95 2.36 -9.61 -10.96
N LEU A 96 2.46 -8.39 -11.48
CA LEU A 96 3.40 -7.39 -10.96
C LEU A 96 3.02 -6.93 -9.55
N LEU A 97 1.74 -6.77 -9.25
CA LEU A 97 1.26 -6.34 -7.92
C LEU A 97 1.66 -7.32 -6.82
N ARG A 98 1.47 -8.63 -7.05
CA ARG A 98 1.90 -9.67 -6.11
C ARG A 98 3.42 -9.68 -5.94
N SER A 99 4.15 -9.45 -7.04
CA SER A 99 5.61 -9.42 -7.01
C SER A 99 6.16 -8.26 -6.20
N LYS A 100 5.57 -7.06 -6.33
CA LYS A 100 5.95 -5.89 -5.52
C LYS A 100 5.71 -6.15 -4.03
N ARG A 101 4.51 -6.62 -3.66
CA ARG A 101 4.18 -6.99 -2.27
C ARG A 101 5.18 -7.99 -1.68
N LYS A 102 5.54 -9.03 -2.44
CA LYS A 102 6.51 -10.02 -1.99
C LYS A 102 7.94 -9.48 -1.87
N LEU A 103 8.35 -8.54 -2.72
CA LEU A 103 9.64 -7.88 -2.57
C LEU A 103 9.68 -6.96 -1.35
N GLU A 104 8.60 -6.24 -1.07
CA GLU A 104 8.47 -5.39 0.12
C GLU A 104 8.52 -6.23 1.41
N GLU A 105 7.81 -7.37 1.43
CA GLU A 105 7.89 -8.34 2.53
C GLU A 105 9.34 -8.82 2.77
N LEU A 106 10.04 -9.25 1.71
CA LEU A 106 11.41 -9.77 1.83
C LEU A 106 12.44 -8.67 2.16
N SER A 107 12.23 -7.46 1.67
CA SER A 107 13.07 -6.30 2.02
C SER A 107 12.96 -5.95 3.50
N THR A 108 11.73 -5.97 4.04
CA THR A 108 11.48 -5.74 5.47
C THR A 108 12.21 -6.77 6.34
N ILE A 109 12.15 -8.05 5.96
CA ILE A 109 12.84 -9.13 6.68
C ILE A 109 14.37 -8.95 6.66
N ILE A 110 14.94 -8.50 5.53
CA ILE A 110 16.38 -8.20 5.46
C ILE A 110 16.74 -7.05 6.40
N GLN A 111 15.91 -6.02 6.48
CA GLN A 111 16.14 -4.89 7.39
C GLN A 111 16.04 -5.32 8.86
N GLU A 112 15.07 -6.16 9.22
CA GLU A 112 14.95 -6.75 10.55
C GLU A 112 16.17 -7.61 10.90
N SER A 113 16.61 -8.46 9.97
CA SER A 113 17.82 -9.29 10.14
C SER A 113 19.09 -8.46 10.31
N ARG A 114 19.21 -7.32 9.61
CA ARG A 114 20.34 -6.39 9.81
C ARG A 114 20.29 -5.72 11.18
N ARG A 115 19.11 -5.33 11.66
CA ARG A 115 18.94 -4.72 12.99
C ARG A 115 19.24 -5.68 14.14
N MET A 116 18.91 -6.97 13.99
CA MET A 116 19.19 -7.98 15.00
C MET A 116 20.66 -8.44 15.04
N GLY A 117 21.40 -8.24 13.94
CA GLY A 117 22.80 -8.63 13.83
C GLY A 117 23.80 -7.55 14.29
N HIS A 118 23.31 -6.39 14.72
CA HIS A 118 24.07 -5.34 15.40
C HIS A 118 23.72 -5.33 16.88
#